data_AF-A0A2H0B6U9-F1
#
_entry.id   AF-A0A2H0B6U9-F1
#
_cell.length_a   1.000
_cell.length_b   1.000
_cell.length_c   1.000
_cell.angle_alpha   90.00
_cell.angle_beta   90.00
_cell.angle_gamma   90.00
#
_symmetry.space_group_name_H-M   'P 1'
#
loop_
_entity.id
_entity.type
_entity.pdbx_description
1 polymer ?
#
loop_
_entity_poly.entity_id
_entity_poly.type
_entity_poly.pdbx_seq_one_letter_code
_entity_poly.pdbx_strand_id
1 'polypeptide(L)'
;MKKAYLRRQGFTLIELLVVITLIGVLAVAVLSALNPIEQINKGRDAAKRADSSQLLNALDRYFASNEKFPWNNYTGSTANYTTSVDLAFAGTADLVGVGVCSSGAITDANVTGAGTAGCTTNGYLINTQEVKAQFAKRSYFKSSALDADKMYLYKAVSEPSVSVCFIPASKATRDRAGGATSPLKDLNVTAGGIPTTIEICTVAPTAAEWADPTTACFVCIPEE
;
A
#
# COMPACT_ATOMS: atom_id res chain seq x y z
N MET A 1 22.53 62.97 36.67
CA MET A 1 21.77 62.28 35.59
C MET A 1 20.78 61.32 36.24
N LYS A 2 19.46 61.56 36.12
CA LYS A 2 18.43 60.66 36.67
C LYS A 2 18.13 59.55 35.65
N LYS A 3 18.47 58.29 35.98
CA LYS A 3 18.08 57.12 35.17
C LYS A 3 16.59 56.82 35.39
N ALA A 4 15.80 56.87 34.32
CA ALA A 4 14.41 56.44 34.32
C ALA A 4 14.35 54.91 34.18
N TYR A 5 13.84 54.21 35.19
CA TYR A 5 13.53 52.78 35.09
C TYR A 5 12.15 52.62 34.45
N LEU A 6 12.13 52.12 33.20
CA LEU A 6 10.91 51.68 32.53
C LEU A 6 10.31 50.51 33.31
N ARG A 7 9.15 50.70 33.92
CA ARG A 7 8.41 49.63 34.61
C ARG A 7 7.98 48.59 33.57
N ARG A 8 8.59 47.40 33.60
CA ARG A 8 8.08 46.24 32.85
C ARG A 8 6.73 45.85 33.45
N GLN A 9 5.64 46.02 32.68
CA GLN A 9 4.35 45.49 33.04
C GLN A 9 4.40 43.96 32.86
N GLY A 10 4.09 43.23 33.93
CA GLY A 10 3.95 41.77 33.89
C GLY A 10 2.52 41.39 33.52
N PHE A 11 2.36 40.23 32.89
CA PHE A 11 1.05 39.63 32.65
C PHE A 11 0.32 39.35 33.96
N THR A 12 -0.99 39.61 33.99
CA THR A 12 -1.84 39.26 35.12
C THR A 12 -2.22 37.77 35.07
N LEU A 13 -2.46 37.18 36.24
CA LEU A 13 -2.94 35.79 36.33
C LEU A 13 -4.27 35.59 35.61
N ILE A 14 -5.14 36.61 35.61
CA ILE A 14 -6.44 36.54 34.94
C ILE A 14 -6.30 36.56 33.41
N GLU A 15 -5.37 37.32 32.85
CA GLU A 15 -5.10 37.31 31.41
C GLU A 15 -4.63 35.93 30.95
N LEU A 16 -3.72 35.30 31.71
CA LEU A 16 -3.27 33.95 31.37
C LEU A 16 -4.39 32.91 31.51
N LEU A 17 -5.26 33.05 32.51
CA LEU A 17 -6.40 32.16 32.74
C LEU A 17 -7.43 32.24 31.60
N VAL A 18 -7.76 33.43 31.12
CA VAL A 18 -8.70 33.59 29.99
C VAL A 18 -8.11 33.07 28.69
N VAL A 19 -6.80 33.21 28.48
CA VAL A 19 -6.15 32.72 27.25
C VAL A 19 -6.15 31.19 27.19
N ILE A 20 -5.81 30.50 28.28
CA ILE A 20 -5.80 29.03 28.27
C ILE A 20 -7.21 28.45 28.11
N THR A 21 -8.24 29.12 28.66
CA THR A 21 -9.63 28.68 28.47
C THR A 21 -10.10 28.89 27.04
N LEU A 22 -9.76 30.04 26.44
CA LEU A 22 -10.08 30.32 25.04
C LEU A 22 -9.40 29.32 24.09
N ILE A 23 -8.11 29.03 24.30
CA ILE A 23 -7.37 28.04 23.50
C ILE A 23 -8.01 26.65 23.66
N GLY A 24 -8.42 26.28 24.88
CA GLY A 24 -9.10 25.01 25.14
C GLY A 24 -10.40 24.85 24.34
N VAL A 25 -11.26 25.88 24.34
CA VAL A 25 -12.54 25.84 23.61
C VAL A 25 -12.32 25.78 22.10
N LEU A 26 -11.40 26.59 21.57
CA LEU A 26 -11.09 26.60 20.13
C LEU A 26 -10.48 25.27 19.68
N ALA A 27 -9.62 24.65 20.49
CA ALA A 27 -9.03 23.36 20.16
C ALA A 27 -10.08 22.24 20.03
N VAL A 28 -11.06 22.20 20.94
CA VAL A 28 -12.17 21.22 20.88
C VAL A 28 -13.04 21.46 19.65
N ALA A 29 -13.37 22.72 19.34
CA ALA A 29 -14.18 23.07 18.17
C ALA A 29 -13.50 22.62 16.86
N VAL A 30 -12.19 22.85 16.72
CA VAL A 30 -11.42 22.45 15.54
C VAL A 30 -11.32 20.93 15.41
N LEU A 31 -11.07 20.21 16.51
CA LEU A 31 -11.00 18.74 16.50
C LEU A 31 -12.35 18.08 16.22
N SER A 32 -13.46 18.75 16.54
CA SER A 32 -14.81 18.28 16.17
C SER A 32 -15.08 18.45 14.68
N ALA A 33 -14.55 19.52 14.06
CA ALA A 33 -14.74 19.81 12.64
C ALA A 33 -13.86 18.95 11.72
N LEU A 34 -12.66 18.56 12.18
CA LEU A 34 -11.75 17.70 11.44
C LEU A 34 -11.94 16.25 11.91
N ASN A 35 -12.25 15.31 11.01
CA ASN A 35 -12.19 13.88 11.35
C ASN A 35 -10.71 13.41 11.26
N PRO A 36 -9.96 13.33 12.38
CA PRO A 36 -8.52 13.05 12.33
C PRO A 36 -8.24 11.64 11.80
N ILE A 37 -9.13 10.69 12.08
CA ILE A 37 -9.00 9.30 11.62
C ILE A 37 -9.07 9.24 10.11
N GLU A 38 -10.01 9.97 9.51
CA GLU A 38 -10.14 10.00 8.05
C GLU A 38 -8.93 10.68 7.38
N GLN A 39 -8.33 11.71 7.99
CA GLN A 39 -7.10 12.32 7.47
C GLN A 39 -5.91 11.36 7.54
N ILE A 40 -5.75 10.60 8.62
CA ILE A 40 -4.72 9.56 8.74
C ILE A 40 -4.94 8.49 7.67
N ASN A 41 -6.17 8.06 7.45
CA ASN A 41 -6.50 7.06 6.43
C ASN A 41 -6.22 7.55 5.01
N LYS A 42 -6.52 8.82 4.70
CA LYS A 42 -6.12 9.45 3.42
C LYS A 42 -4.60 9.47 3.26
N GLY A 43 -3.87 9.77 4.33
CA GLY A 43 -2.40 9.70 4.34
C GLY A 43 -1.87 8.28 4.09
N ARG A 44 -2.49 7.26 4.69
CA ARG A 44 -2.16 5.85 4.45
C ARG A 44 -2.41 5.44 2.99
N ASP A 45 -3.54 5.85 2.42
CA ASP A 45 -3.85 5.58 1.02
C ASP A 45 -2.88 6.29 0.07
N ALA A 46 -2.49 7.53 0.37
CA ALA A 46 -1.46 8.24 -0.39
C ALA A 46 -0.10 7.52 -0.33
N ALA A 47 0.28 7.03 0.85
CA ALA A 47 1.50 6.24 1.02
C ALA A 47 1.43 4.91 0.25
N LYS A 48 0.30 4.19 0.30
CA LYS A 48 0.08 2.97 -0.50
C LYS A 48 0.20 3.27 -2.00
N ARG A 49 -0.42 4.32 -2.53
CA ARG A 49 -0.27 4.71 -3.95
C ARG A 49 1.18 4.99 -4.34
N ALA A 50 1.91 5.74 -3.51
CA ALA A 50 3.31 6.06 -3.75
C ALA A 50 4.20 4.80 -3.73
N ASP A 51 4.02 3.93 -2.73
CA ASP A 51 4.76 2.68 -2.62
C ASP A 51 4.38 1.71 -3.77
N SER A 52 3.11 1.65 -4.21
CA SER A 52 2.67 0.90 -5.39
C SER A 52 3.35 1.38 -6.67
N SER A 53 3.40 2.70 -6.88
CA SER A 53 4.08 3.30 -8.04
C SER A 53 5.59 3.04 -7.99
N GLN A 54 6.19 3.05 -6.79
CA GLN A 54 7.59 2.70 -6.62
C GLN A 54 7.88 1.23 -6.98
N LEU A 55 6.98 0.32 -6.63
CA LEU A 55 7.09 -1.09 -6.96
C LEU A 55 6.93 -1.34 -8.46
N LEU A 56 5.93 -0.74 -9.11
CA LEU A 56 5.74 -0.82 -10.57
C LEU A 56 6.99 -0.36 -11.30
N ASN A 57 7.45 0.86 -11.01
CA ASN A 57 8.68 1.39 -11.61
C ASN A 57 9.91 0.48 -11.40
N ALA A 58 9.98 -0.26 -10.28
CA ALA A 58 11.06 -1.21 -10.02
C ALA A 58 10.92 -2.49 -10.86
N LEU A 59 9.70 -2.97 -11.05
CA LEU A 59 9.41 -4.09 -11.96
C LEU A 59 9.75 -3.71 -13.40
N ASP A 60 9.42 -2.50 -13.84
CA ASP A 60 9.66 -2.05 -15.22
C ASP A 60 11.15 -1.92 -15.51
N ARG A 61 11.93 -1.32 -14.59
CA ARG A 61 13.38 -1.26 -14.73
C ARG A 61 14.04 -2.64 -14.70
N TYR A 62 13.55 -3.53 -13.84
CA TYR A 62 14.02 -4.91 -13.81
C TYR A 62 13.75 -5.60 -15.16
N PHE A 63 12.54 -5.45 -15.69
CA PHE A 63 12.14 -6.00 -16.98
C PHE A 63 12.97 -5.43 -18.12
N ALA A 64 13.17 -4.11 -18.17
CA ALA A 64 13.99 -3.44 -19.19
C ALA A 64 15.44 -3.96 -19.21
N SER A 65 15.97 -4.38 -18.06
CA SER A 65 17.35 -4.87 -17.96
C SER A 65 17.50 -6.38 -18.15
N ASN A 66 16.44 -7.16 -17.87
CA ASN A 66 16.50 -8.62 -17.81
C ASN A 66 15.58 -9.33 -18.82
N GLU A 67 14.74 -8.59 -19.55
CA GLU A 67 13.72 -9.06 -20.49
C GLU A 67 12.73 -10.08 -19.88
N LYS A 68 12.60 -10.06 -18.56
CA LYS A 68 11.72 -10.92 -17.77
C LYS A 68 11.38 -10.25 -16.46
N PHE A 69 10.29 -10.66 -15.84
CA PHE A 69 9.93 -10.22 -14.50
C PHE A 69 10.55 -11.10 -13.41
N PRO A 70 10.60 -10.65 -12.14
CA PRO A 70 11.24 -11.40 -11.06
C PRO A 70 10.66 -12.81 -10.87
N TRP A 71 9.35 -13.01 -11.05
CA TRP A 71 8.70 -14.31 -10.90
C TRP A 71 9.16 -15.35 -11.94
N ASN A 72 9.66 -14.91 -13.10
CA ASN A 72 10.19 -15.82 -14.12
C ASN A 72 11.50 -16.50 -13.71
N ASN A 73 12.13 -16.11 -12.60
CA ASN A 73 13.36 -16.73 -12.11
C ASN A 73 13.13 -17.97 -11.22
N TYR A 74 11.89 -18.32 -10.92
CA TYR A 74 11.56 -19.43 -10.03
C TYR A 74 11.02 -20.61 -10.87
N THR A 75 11.86 -21.63 -11.08
CA THR A 75 11.67 -22.68 -12.12
C THR A 75 11.10 -24.01 -11.60
N GLY A 76 10.10 -24.00 -10.71
CA GLY A 76 9.62 -25.23 -10.05
C GLY A 76 8.13 -25.35 -9.80
N SER A 77 7.30 -24.46 -10.33
CA SER A 77 5.84 -24.62 -10.32
C SER A 77 5.38 -25.35 -11.59
N THR A 78 4.42 -26.27 -11.45
CA THR A 78 3.80 -27.11 -12.50
C THR A 78 3.08 -26.32 -13.60
N ALA A 79 3.13 -25.00 -13.60
CA ALA A 79 2.64 -24.15 -14.69
C ALA A 79 3.79 -23.67 -15.60
N ASN A 80 4.46 -24.60 -16.32
CA ASN A 80 5.28 -24.34 -17.53
C ASN A 80 5.79 -22.88 -17.72
N TYR A 81 6.77 -22.47 -16.89
CA TYR A 81 7.38 -21.14 -16.96
C TYR A 81 8.64 -21.15 -17.84
N THR A 82 8.44 -21.08 -19.16
CA THR A 82 9.50 -20.60 -20.07
C THR A 82 9.63 -19.09 -19.95
N THR A 83 10.80 -18.54 -20.29
CA THR A 83 11.19 -17.12 -20.21
C THR A 83 10.38 -16.19 -21.13
N SER A 84 9.04 -16.17 -21.05
CA SER A 84 8.20 -15.31 -21.88
C SER A 84 7.49 -14.23 -21.06
N VAL A 85 7.43 -13.06 -21.67
CA VAL A 85 6.70 -11.85 -21.24
C VAL A 85 5.19 -12.08 -21.11
N ASP A 86 4.72 -13.22 -21.64
CA ASP A 86 3.32 -13.61 -21.76
C ASP A 86 2.76 -14.30 -20.52
N LEU A 87 3.61 -14.62 -19.53
CA LEU A 87 3.15 -15.36 -18.36
C LEU A 87 2.44 -14.46 -17.37
N ALA A 88 1.21 -14.85 -17.04
CA ALA A 88 0.45 -14.23 -15.97
C ALA A 88 1.15 -14.42 -14.62
N PHE A 89 0.96 -13.43 -13.75
CA PHE A 89 1.32 -13.51 -12.35
C PHE A 89 0.25 -12.84 -11.52
N ALA A 90 -0.14 -13.49 -10.43
CA ALA A 90 -1.04 -12.91 -9.46
C ALA A 90 -0.61 -13.36 -8.07
N GLY A 91 -0.69 -12.44 -7.11
CA GLY A 91 -0.36 -12.77 -5.74
C GLY A 91 -0.22 -11.55 -4.85
N THR A 92 0.14 -11.81 -3.60
CA THR A 92 0.35 -10.77 -2.60
C THR A 92 1.81 -10.33 -2.56
N ALA A 93 2.04 -9.12 -2.07
CA ALA A 93 3.36 -8.48 -2.04
C ALA A 93 4.42 -9.24 -1.22
N ASP A 94 4.00 -10.10 -0.30
CA ASP A 94 4.87 -10.94 0.53
C ASP A 94 5.40 -12.20 -0.18
N LEU A 95 4.93 -12.50 -1.39
CA LEU A 95 5.42 -13.62 -2.20
C LEU A 95 6.79 -13.32 -2.82
N VAL A 96 7.64 -14.34 -2.92
CA VAL A 96 8.99 -14.23 -3.49
C VAL A 96 8.98 -13.91 -4.98
N GLY A 97 7.91 -14.30 -5.69
CA GLY A 97 7.70 -13.99 -7.10
C GLY A 97 7.68 -12.50 -7.41
N VAL A 98 7.22 -11.66 -6.46
CA VAL A 98 7.21 -10.20 -6.61
C VAL A 98 8.63 -9.63 -6.68
N GLY A 99 9.61 -10.35 -6.15
CA GLY A 99 11.02 -9.96 -6.20
C GLY A 99 11.45 -8.96 -5.14
N VAL A 100 10.57 -8.54 -4.23
CA VAL A 100 10.94 -7.73 -3.06
C VAL A 100 11.53 -8.61 -1.95
N CYS A 101 10.86 -9.71 -1.61
CA CYS A 101 11.35 -10.69 -0.65
C CYS A 101 11.95 -11.93 -1.33
N SER A 102 12.79 -12.66 -0.60
CA SER A 102 13.23 -14.02 -0.93
C SER A 102 13.22 -14.89 0.35
N SER A 103 13.15 -16.20 0.19
CA SER A 103 13.28 -17.23 1.24
C SER A 103 14.34 -18.30 0.93
N GLY A 104 15.39 -17.93 0.19
CA GLY A 104 16.57 -18.78 -0.05
C GLY A 104 16.61 -19.37 -1.46
N ALA A 105 17.10 -20.60 -1.60
CA ALA A 105 17.16 -21.32 -2.89
C ALA A 105 15.80 -22.00 -3.18
N ILE A 106 14.81 -21.19 -3.52
CA ILE A 106 13.44 -21.64 -3.81
C ILE A 106 13.22 -21.62 -5.32
N THR A 107 12.38 -22.53 -5.79
CA THR A 107 11.98 -22.64 -7.20
C THR A 107 10.52 -22.27 -7.44
N ASP A 108 9.74 -21.94 -6.40
CA ASP A 108 8.33 -21.57 -6.54
C ASP A 108 8.11 -20.09 -6.21
N ALA A 109 7.56 -19.35 -7.17
CA ALA A 109 7.25 -17.92 -7.06
C ALA A 109 6.14 -17.62 -6.04
N ASN A 110 5.32 -18.63 -5.70
CA ASN A 110 4.14 -18.48 -4.83
C ASN A 110 4.43 -18.74 -3.35
N VAL A 111 5.70 -18.85 -2.98
CA VAL A 111 6.12 -19.01 -1.59
C VAL A 111 6.22 -17.64 -0.91
N THR A 112 5.79 -17.53 0.34
CA THR A 112 5.99 -16.32 1.15
C THR A 112 7.49 -16.12 1.46
N GLY A 113 8.02 -14.95 1.10
CA GLY A 113 9.38 -14.50 1.44
C GLY A 113 9.46 -13.61 2.68
N ALA A 114 8.30 -13.17 3.17
CA ALA A 114 8.16 -12.32 4.34
C ALA A 114 8.21 -13.08 5.66
N GLY A 115 8.81 -12.45 6.67
CA GLY A 115 8.66 -12.78 8.08
C GLY A 115 7.82 -11.73 8.81
N THR A 116 7.75 -11.84 10.14
CA THR A 116 6.96 -10.93 10.99
C THR A 116 7.49 -9.48 11.02
N ALA A 117 8.78 -9.29 10.72
CA ALA A 117 9.45 -7.99 10.71
C ALA A 117 9.60 -7.38 9.29
N GLY A 118 9.14 -8.07 8.24
CA GLY A 118 9.38 -7.72 6.84
C GLY A 118 10.05 -8.88 6.10
N CYS A 119 10.63 -8.65 4.92
CA CYS A 119 11.34 -9.70 4.19
C CYS A 119 12.47 -10.31 5.03
N THR A 120 12.56 -11.65 5.02
CA THR A 120 13.66 -12.36 5.71
C THR A 120 14.98 -12.24 4.95
N THR A 121 14.90 -12.27 3.62
CA THR A 121 16.01 -12.07 2.70
C THR A 121 15.60 -11.10 1.59
N ASN A 122 16.55 -10.33 1.07
CA ASN A 122 16.33 -9.46 -0.09
C ASN A 122 16.04 -10.27 -1.35
N GLY A 123 14.96 -9.93 -2.06
CA GLY A 123 14.64 -10.48 -3.37
C GLY A 123 15.40 -9.82 -4.51
N TYR A 124 15.11 -10.26 -5.74
CA TYR A 124 15.76 -9.78 -6.96
C TYR A 124 15.76 -8.26 -7.11
N LEU A 125 14.61 -7.59 -6.90
CA LEU A 125 14.48 -6.13 -7.07
C LEU A 125 15.40 -5.34 -6.13
N ILE A 126 15.70 -5.88 -4.95
CA ILE A 126 16.61 -5.22 -4.01
C ILE A 126 18.07 -5.54 -4.35
N ASN A 127 18.36 -6.79 -4.72
CA ASN A 127 19.72 -7.23 -5.04
C ASN A 127 20.24 -6.60 -6.34
N THR A 128 19.35 -6.37 -7.32
CA THR A 128 19.67 -5.65 -8.56
C THR A 128 19.51 -4.12 -8.42
N GLN A 129 19.28 -3.61 -7.21
CA GLN A 129 19.20 -2.18 -6.90
C GLN A 129 18.02 -1.43 -7.56
N GLU A 130 16.99 -2.14 -7.98
CA GLU A 130 15.77 -1.51 -8.51
C GLU A 130 14.91 -0.88 -7.43
N VAL A 131 15.00 -1.40 -6.20
CA VAL A 131 14.34 -0.80 -5.04
C VAL A 131 15.25 -0.85 -3.81
N LYS A 132 15.15 0.16 -2.96
CA LYS A 132 15.95 0.24 -1.72
C LYS A 132 15.54 -0.87 -0.75
N ALA A 133 16.51 -1.46 -0.05
CA ALA A 133 16.26 -2.49 0.96
C ALA A 133 15.29 -2.09 2.08
N GLN A 134 15.11 -0.79 2.36
CA GLN A 134 14.13 -0.34 3.36
C GLN A 134 12.67 -0.53 2.90
N PHE A 135 12.44 -0.70 1.61
CA PHE A 135 11.11 -0.97 1.05
C PHE A 135 10.56 -2.31 1.55
N ALA A 136 11.42 -3.32 1.68
CA ALA A 136 11.09 -4.63 2.26
C ALA A 136 10.65 -4.61 3.74
N LYS A 137 10.78 -3.47 4.44
CA LYS A 137 10.36 -3.32 5.83
C LYS A 137 8.97 -2.69 6.00
N ARG A 138 8.33 -2.28 4.90
CA ARG A 138 6.96 -1.75 4.94
C ARG A 138 6.01 -2.82 5.48
N SER A 139 4.91 -2.39 6.09
CA SER A 139 3.90 -3.29 6.68
C SER A 139 3.34 -4.31 5.70
N TYR A 140 3.30 -3.97 4.41
CA TYR A 140 2.72 -4.80 3.34
C TYR A 140 3.54 -6.05 3.03
N PHE A 141 4.83 -6.05 3.41
CA PHE A 141 5.77 -7.16 3.19
C PHE A 141 5.99 -7.99 4.47
N LYS A 142 5.06 -7.95 5.41
CA LYS A 142 5.11 -8.75 6.64
C LYS A 142 4.17 -9.94 6.48
N SER A 143 4.61 -11.13 6.89
CA SER A 143 3.72 -12.31 6.88
C SER A 143 2.56 -12.19 7.87
N SER A 144 2.69 -11.32 8.87
CA SER A 144 1.63 -10.96 9.82
C SER A 144 0.77 -9.77 9.37
N ALA A 145 0.93 -9.27 8.14
CA ALA A 145 0.07 -8.22 7.62
C ALA A 145 -1.37 -8.72 7.52
N LEU A 146 -2.32 -7.90 7.97
CA LEU A 146 -3.74 -8.15 7.70
C LEU A 146 -3.96 -8.09 6.19
N ASP A 147 -4.88 -8.89 5.66
CA ASP A 147 -5.13 -8.93 4.22
C ASP A 147 -5.57 -7.55 3.68
N ALA A 148 -6.33 -6.78 4.46
CA ALA A 148 -6.68 -5.37 4.16
C ALA A 148 -5.47 -4.43 4.02
N ASP A 149 -4.33 -4.78 4.62
CA ASP A 149 -3.11 -3.99 4.53
C ASP A 149 -2.18 -4.47 3.42
N LYS A 150 -2.30 -5.71 2.93
CA LYS A 150 -1.46 -6.23 1.86
C LYS A 150 -1.65 -5.47 0.55
N MET A 151 -0.61 -5.53 -0.27
CA MET A 151 -0.67 -5.15 -1.67
C MET A 151 -0.83 -6.41 -2.51
N TYR A 152 -1.60 -6.28 -3.58
CA TYR A 152 -1.94 -7.32 -4.52
C TYR A 152 -1.35 -6.96 -5.86
N LEU A 153 -0.73 -7.92 -6.51
CA LEU A 153 -0.18 -7.77 -7.84
C LEU A 153 -0.98 -8.64 -8.79
N TYR A 154 -1.22 -8.11 -9.98
CA TYR A 154 -1.87 -8.84 -11.05
C TYR A 154 -1.27 -8.45 -12.39
N LYS A 155 -1.03 -9.45 -13.22
CA LYS A 155 -0.62 -9.37 -14.61
C LYS A 155 -1.37 -10.45 -15.37
N ALA A 156 -2.09 -10.05 -16.41
CA ALA A 156 -2.81 -10.97 -17.28
C ALA A 156 -1.86 -11.74 -18.23
N VAL A 157 -2.35 -12.84 -18.80
CA VAL A 157 -1.62 -13.59 -19.83
C VAL A 157 -1.52 -12.73 -21.09
N SER A 158 -0.37 -12.73 -21.74
CA SER A 158 -0.12 -12.01 -23.00
C SER A 158 -0.32 -10.48 -22.93
N GLU A 159 -0.36 -9.88 -21.74
CA GLU A 159 -0.40 -8.44 -21.54
C GLU A 159 0.85 -8.01 -20.76
N PRO A 160 1.67 -7.06 -21.25
CA PRO A 160 2.89 -6.66 -20.55
C PRO A 160 2.57 -5.98 -19.21
N SER A 161 1.46 -5.25 -19.15
CA SER A 161 1.10 -4.36 -18.05
C SER A 161 0.92 -5.06 -16.71
N VAL A 162 1.62 -4.58 -15.70
CA VAL A 162 1.43 -5.00 -14.30
C VAL A 162 0.53 -3.99 -13.59
N SER A 163 -0.37 -4.49 -12.74
CA SER A 163 -1.17 -3.66 -11.85
C SER A 163 -0.86 -3.97 -10.40
N VAL A 164 -0.64 -2.93 -9.60
CA VAL A 164 -0.51 -3.05 -8.14
C VAL A 164 -1.77 -2.46 -7.50
N CYS A 165 -2.45 -3.27 -6.72
CA CYS A 165 -3.74 -2.98 -6.14
C CYS A 165 -3.70 -3.07 -4.61
N PHE A 166 -4.49 -2.27 -3.94
CA PHE A 166 -4.62 -2.32 -2.48
C PHE A 166 -6.03 -1.91 -2.03
N ILE A 167 -6.41 -2.38 -0.85
CA ILE A 167 -7.69 -2.01 -0.24
C ILE A 167 -7.52 -0.62 0.42
N PRO A 168 -8.33 0.39 0.02
CA PRO A 168 -8.23 1.73 0.57
C PRO A 168 -8.73 1.76 2.01
N ALA A 169 -8.13 2.59 2.85
CA ALA A 169 -8.52 2.85 4.23
C ALA A 169 -9.43 4.09 4.36
N SER A 170 -9.30 5.08 3.47
CA SER A 170 -10.08 6.33 3.50
C SER A 170 -11.53 6.07 3.15
N LYS A 171 -12.46 6.53 3.99
CA LYS A 171 -13.88 6.52 3.68
C LYS A 171 -14.17 7.30 2.39
N ALA A 172 -13.53 8.45 2.17
CA ALA A 172 -13.72 9.22 0.94
C ALA A 172 -13.32 8.45 -0.33
N THR A 173 -12.34 7.54 -0.26
CA THR A 173 -12.00 6.65 -1.38
C THR A 173 -13.02 5.51 -1.49
N ARG A 174 -13.39 4.90 -0.37
CA ARG A 174 -14.39 3.80 -0.30
C ARG A 174 -15.77 4.22 -0.80
N ASP A 175 -16.18 5.46 -0.56
CA ASP A 175 -17.45 6.02 -1.01
C ASP A 175 -17.54 6.17 -2.55
N ARG A 176 -16.43 5.95 -3.27
CA ARG A 176 -16.40 5.87 -4.73
C ARG A 176 -16.67 4.46 -5.26
N ALA A 177 -16.88 3.47 -4.37
CA ALA A 177 -17.26 2.11 -4.75
C ALA A 177 -18.69 2.05 -5.28
N GLY A 178 -18.95 1.06 -6.13
CA GLY A 178 -20.28 0.78 -6.65
C GLY A 178 -20.62 1.55 -7.94
N GLY A 179 -21.40 0.89 -8.79
CA GLY A 179 -21.84 1.43 -10.09
C GLY A 179 -20.86 1.17 -11.25
N ALA A 180 -21.37 1.35 -12.47
CA ALA A 180 -20.64 1.02 -13.70
C ALA A 180 -19.44 1.93 -14.02
N THR A 181 -19.34 3.09 -13.36
CA THR A 181 -18.26 4.08 -13.53
C THR A 181 -17.33 4.16 -12.31
N SER A 182 -17.41 3.18 -11.41
CA SER A 182 -16.54 3.11 -10.23
C SER A 182 -15.06 3.09 -10.65
N PRO A 183 -14.21 3.96 -10.07
CA PRO A 183 -12.77 3.90 -10.27
C PRO A 183 -12.12 2.73 -9.53
N LEU A 184 -12.86 2.09 -8.60
CA LEU A 184 -12.37 0.95 -7.84
C LEU A 184 -12.54 -0.34 -8.64
N LYS A 185 -11.69 -1.30 -8.33
CA LYS A 185 -11.63 -2.59 -9.01
C LYS A 185 -12.02 -3.73 -8.09
N ASP A 186 -12.62 -4.75 -8.66
CA ASP A 186 -12.75 -6.06 -8.05
C ASP A 186 -11.63 -6.94 -8.61
N LEU A 187 -10.92 -7.64 -7.73
CA LEU A 187 -9.83 -8.53 -8.10
C LEU A 187 -10.25 -10.00 -8.22
N ASN A 188 -11.52 -10.31 -7.91
CA ASN A 188 -12.03 -11.68 -7.80
C ASN A 188 -11.08 -12.56 -6.98
N VAL A 189 -10.64 -12.05 -5.82
CA VAL A 189 -9.67 -12.74 -4.97
C VAL A 189 -10.31 -14.02 -4.44
N THR A 190 -9.61 -15.12 -4.61
CA THR A 190 -10.06 -16.42 -4.08
C THR A 190 -9.67 -16.59 -2.60
N ALA A 191 -10.17 -17.62 -1.92
CA ALA A 191 -9.83 -17.91 -0.53
C ALA A 191 -8.32 -18.09 -0.26
N GLY A 192 -7.50 -18.31 -1.30
CA GLY A 192 -6.04 -18.33 -1.22
C GLY A 192 -5.36 -16.96 -1.22
N GLY A 193 -6.13 -15.86 -1.28
CA GLY A 193 -5.58 -14.49 -1.34
C GLY A 193 -5.01 -14.10 -2.70
N ILE A 194 -5.26 -14.90 -3.74
CA ILE A 194 -4.71 -14.69 -5.08
C ILE A 194 -5.76 -14.01 -5.97
N PRO A 195 -5.46 -12.84 -6.56
CA PRO A 195 -6.28 -12.18 -7.58
C PRO A 195 -6.45 -13.05 -8.83
N THR A 196 -7.60 -12.97 -9.50
CA THR A 196 -7.85 -13.77 -10.72
C THR A 196 -8.15 -12.91 -11.95
N THR A 197 -8.85 -11.78 -11.77
CA THR A 197 -9.11 -10.79 -12.84
C THR A 197 -9.07 -9.38 -12.26
N ILE A 198 -9.10 -8.35 -13.11
CA ILE A 198 -9.34 -6.96 -12.68
C ILE A 198 -10.60 -6.48 -13.39
N GLU A 199 -11.67 -6.29 -12.61
CA GLU A 199 -12.97 -5.85 -13.10
C GLU A 199 -13.42 -4.58 -12.39
N ILE A 200 -14.46 -3.93 -12.88
CA ILE A 200 -15.02 -2.75 -12.20
C ILE A 200 -15.75 -3.21 -10.95
N CYS A 201 -15.46 -2.59 -9.81
CA CYS A 201 -16.21 -2.81 -8.57
C CYS A 201 -17.62 -2.21 -8.71
N THR A 202 -18.57 -3.05 -9.11
CA THR A 202 -19.97 -2.64 -9.36
C THR A 202 -20.83 -2.64 -8.10
N VAL A 203 -20.44 -3.41 -7.07
CA VAL A 203 -21.12 -3.50 -5.78
C VAL A 203 -20.27 -2.81 -4.72
N ALA A 204 -20.85 -1.88 -3.97
CA ALA A 204 -20.15 -1.21 -2.89
C ALA A 204 -20.09 -2.11 -1.64
N PRO A 205 -18.90 -2.43 -1.10
CA PRO A 205 -18.79 -3.25 0.09
C PRO A 205 -19.32 -2.53 1.35
N THR A 206 -19.98 -3.29 2.22
CA THR A 206 -20.34 -2.89 3.58
C THR A 206 -19.09 -2.69 4.45
N ALA A 207 -19.27 -2.07 5.61
CA ALA A 207 -18.14 -1.72 6.50
C ALA A 207 -17.26 -2.92 6.89
N ALA A 208 -17.85 -4.11 7.06
CA ALA A 208 -17.13 -5.33 7.43
C ALA A 208 -16.39 -5.97 6.24
N GLU A 209 -16.96 -5.88 5.03
CA GLU A 209 -16.42 -6.50 3.80
C GLU A 209 -15.10 -5.85 3.36
N TRP A 210 -14.85 -4.59 3.73
CA TRP A 210 -13.54 -3.95 3.48
C TRP A 210 -12.35 -4.60 4.19
N ALA A 211 -12.58 -5.51 5.15
CA ALA A 211 -11.51 -6.25 5.82
C ALA A 211 -11.12 -7.54 5.10
N ASP A 212 -11.96 -8.03 4.18
CA ASP A 212 -11.80 -9.31 3.50
C ASP A 212 -11.52 -9.08 2.01
N PRO A 213 -10.37 -9.52 1.48
CA PRO A 213 -10.01 -9.29 0.09
C PRO A 213 -10.94 -9.98 -0.93
N THR A 214 -11.72 -10.98 -0.51
CA THR A 214 -12.69 -11.67 -1.37
C THR A 214 -13.98 -10.87 -1.60
N THR A 215 -14.24 -9.84 -0.77
CA THR A 215 -15.44 -9.00 -0.85
C THR A 215 -15.13 -7.51 -0.94
N ALA A 216 -13.89 -7.10 -0.68
CA ALA A 216 -13.44 -5.72 -0.77
C ALA A 216 -13.24 -5.25 -2.21
N CYS A 217 -13.27 -3.93 -2.39
CA CYS A 217 -12.84 -3.28 -3.63
C CYS A 217 -11.45 -2.66 -3.46
N PHE A 218 -10.76 -2.51 -4.58
CA PHE A 218 -9.34 -2.16 -4.63
C PHE A 218 -9.12 -0.87 -5.40
N VAL A 219 -8.12 -0.11 -4.97
CA VAL A 219 -7.49 0.91 -5.82
C VAL A 219 -6.36 0.21 -6.56
N CYS A 220 -6.44 0.17 -7.89
CA CYS A 220 -5.37 -0.36 -8.73
C CYS A 220 -4.63 0.79 -9.42
N ILE A 221 -3.31 0.77 -9.29
CA ILE A 221 -2.41 1.65 -10.03
C ILE A 221 -1.93 0.83 -11.25
N PRO A 222 -2.29 1.24 -12.48
CA PRO A 222 -1.72 0.62 -13.67
C PRO A 222 -0.27 1.10 -13.87
N GLU A 223 0.50 0.33 -14.62
CA GLU A 223 1.74 0.76 -15.26
C GLU A 223 1.43 1.93 -16.23
N GLU A 224 2.21 3.02 -16.16
CA GLU A 224 2.04 4.22 -17.03
C GLU A 224 2.81 4.12 -18.35
#